data_AF-A0A6A6A4D8-F1
#
_entry.id   AF-A0A6A6A4D8-F1
#
_cell.length_a   1.000
_cell.length_b   1.000
_cell.length_c   1.000
_cell.angle_alpha   90.00
_cell.angle_beta   90.00
_cell.angle_gamma   90.00
#
_symmetry.space_group_name_H-M   'P 1'
#
loop_
_entity.id
_entity.type
_entity.pdbx_description
1 polymer ?
#
loop_
_entity_poly.entity_id
_entity_poly.type
_entity_poly.pdbx_seq_one_letter_code
_entity_poly.pdbx_strand_id
1 'polypeptide(L)' 'AVVINVAWALVLSELTDNSDIVFGNVTTGRNGSMPGLHEVVGPCVNMVPLRLDV' A
#
# COMPACT_ATOMS: atom_id res chain seq x y z
N ALA A 1 -3.10 7.31 -5.02
CA ALA A 1 -2.49 6.65 -3.83
C ALA A 1 -1.07 7.15 -3.57
N VAL A 2 -0.19 7.22 -4.58
CA VAL A 2 1.24 7.56 -4.38
C VAL A 2 1.47 8.82 -3.54
N VAL A 3 0.79 9.93 -3.82
CA VAL A 3 0.93 11.19 -3.05
C VAL A 3 0.62 11.00 -1.56
N ILE A 4 -0.44 10.24 -1.23
CA ILE A 4 -0.84 9.97 0.16
C ILE A 4 0.18 9.05 0.83
N ASN A 5 0.66 8.02 0.13
CA ASN A 5 1.66 7.10 0.65
C ASN A 5 2.98 7.79 0.96
N VAL A 6 3.42 8.70 0.09
CA VAL A 6 4.64 9.51 0.30
C VAL A 6 4.45 10.50 1.44
N ALA A 7 3.32 11.21 1.49
CA ALA A 7 3.02 12.11 2.59
C ALA A 7 3.00 11.38 3.95
N TRP A 8 2.47 10.15 3.98
CA TRP A 8 2.49 9.33 5.19
C TRP A 8 3.89 8.83 5.56
N ALA A 9 4.70 8.44 4.58
CA ALA A 9 6.10 8.07 4.81
C ALA A 9 6.92 9.22 5.39
N LEU A 10 6.73 10.45 4.89
CA LEU A 10 7.37 11.67 5.43
C LEU A 10 6.99 11.90 6.90
N VAL A 11 5.72 11.76 7.25
CA VAL A 11 5.26 11.89 8.64
C VAL A 11 5.88 10.83 9.55
N LEU A 12 5.92 9.58 9.10
CA LEU A 12 6.54 8.49 9.87
C LEU A 12 8.05 8.67 10.01
N SER A 13 8.71 9.17 8.96
CA SER A 13 10.14 9.46 8.97
C SER A 13 10.50 10.45 10.06
N GLU A 14 9.78 11.58 10.14
CA GLU A 14 9.98 12.60 11.18
C GLU A 14 9.70 12.06 12.58
N LEU A 15 8.64 11.25 12.74
CA LEU A 15 8.26 10.69 14.05
C LEU A 15 9.21 9.60 14.55
N THR A 16 9.95 8.95 13.66
CA THR A 16 10.80 7.79 13.98
C THR A 16 12.30 8.05 13.82
N ASP A 17 12.69 9.22 13.32
CA ASP A 17 14.07 9.57 12.97
C ASP A 17 14.72 8.51 12.05
N ASN A 18 13.96 8.06 11.06
CA ASN A 18 14.38 7.02 10.11
C ASN A 18 13.93 7.35 8.69
N SER A 19 14.80 7.22 7.69
CA SER A 19 14.48 7.47 6.28
C SER A 19 13.89 6.24 5.58
N ASP A 20 14.15 5.03 6.09
CA ASP A 20 13.66 3.78 5.50
C ASP A 20 12.40 3.30 6.22
N ILE A 21 11.25 3.69 5.65
CA ILE A 21 9.94 3.50 6.28
C ILE A 21 9.20 2.33 5.65
N VAL A 22 8.65 1.46 6.51
CA VAL A 22 7.75 0.36 6.13
C VAL A 22 6.43 0.48 6.87
N PHE A 23 5.31 0.48 6.13
CA PHE A 23 3.97 0.47 6.71
C PHE A 23 2.99 -0.38 5.88
N GLY A 24 1.83 -0.72 6.48
CA GLY A 24 0.79 -1.48 5.80
C GLY A 24 0.03 -0.65 4.77
N ASN A 25 -0.02 -1.10 3.53
CA ASN A 25 -0.78 -0.50 2.43
C ASN A 25 -1.91 -1.43 1.99
N VAL A 26 -3.12 -0.89 1.94
CA VAL A 26 -4.32 -1.63 1.52
C VAL A 26 -4.41 -1.63 -0.01
N THR A 27 -4.58 -2.82 -0.59
CA THR A 27 -4.70 -3.03 -2.03
C THR A 27 -5.99 -3.77 -2.36
N THR A 28 -6.48 -3.60 -3.58
CA THR A 28 -7.72 -4.23 -4.05
C THR A 28 -7.58 -5.73 -4.32
N GLY A 29 -6.35 -6.23 -4.44
CA GLY A 29 -6.02 -7.62 -4.85
C GLY A 29 -6.58 -8.04 -6.22
N ARG A 30 -7.05 -7.10 -7.04
CA ARG A 30 -7.68 -7.34 -8.35
C ARG A 30 -6.79 -7.01 -9.55
N ASN A 31 -5.47 -6.95 -9.35
CA ASN A 31 -4.50 -6.60 -10.38
C ASN A 31 -3.96 -7.82 -11.18
N GLY A 32 -4.61 -8.98 -11.06
CA GLY A 32 -4.21 -10.23 -11.72
C GLY A 32 -4.83 -10.41 -13.11
N SER A 33 -4.36 -11.41 -13.85
CA SER A 33 -4.78 -11.71 -15.23
C SER A 33 -5.92 -12.72 -15.34
N MET A 34 -6.64 -13.02 -14.25
CA MET A 34 -7.74 -13.97 -14.25
C MET A 34 -8.99 -13.36 -14.92
N PRO A 35 -9.61 -14.03 -15.91
CA PRO A 35 -10.88 -13.58 -16.47
C PRO A 35 -11.97 -13.41 -15.39
N GLY A 36 -12.73 -12.30 -15.45
CA GLY A 36 -13.78 -11.99 -14.49
C GLY A 36 -13.31 -11.53 -13.11
N LEU A 37 -12.00 -11.28 -12.90
CA LEU A 37 -11.45 -10.88 -11.60
C LEU A 37 -12.07 -9.60 -11.03
N HIS A 38 -12.50 -8.68 -11.90
CA HIS A 38 -13.19 -7.46 -11.46
C HIS A 38 -14.64 -7.70 -11.02
N GLU A 39 -15.26 -8.81 -11.45
CA GLU A 39 -16.67 -9.15 -11.19
C GLU A 39 -16.83 -10.11 -9.99
N VAL A 40 -15.74 -10.69 -9.48
CA VAL A 40 -15.76 -11.59 -8.33
C VAL A 40 -16.46 -10.93 -7.13
N VAL A 41 -17.52 -11.58 -6.64
CA VAL A 41 -18.21 -11.21 -5.39
C VAL A 41 -17.50 -11.90 -4.23
N GLY A 42 -16.79 -11.11 -3.43
CA GLY A 42 -16.03 -11.59 -2.27
C GLY A 42 -14.87 -10.66 -1.89
N PRO A 43 -14.21 -10.92 -0.75
CA PRO A 43 -13.07 -10.13 -0.31
C PRO A 43 -11.85 -10.42 -1.18
N CYS A 44 -11.43 -9.43 -1.97
CA CYS A 44 -10.14 -9.44 -2.66
C CYS A 44 -9.13 -8.49 -2.00
N VAL A 45 -9.53 -7.78 -0.94
CA VAL A 45 -8.67 -6.82 -0.24
C VAL A 45 -7.46 -7.52 0.36
N ASN A 46 -6.29 -6.89 0.24
CA ASN A 46 -5.07 -7.37 0.86
C ASN A 46 -4.30 -6.22 1.52
N MET A 47 -3.59 -6.50 2.60
CA MET A 47 -2.70 -5.56 3.28
C MET A 47 -1.26 -6.02 3.07
N VAL A 48 -0.47 -5.21 2.38
CA VAL A 48 0.92 -5.54 2.04
C VAL A 48 1.87 -4.49 2.60
N PRO A 49 3.10 -4.86 2.97
CA PRO A 49 4.10 -3.88 3.37
C PRO A 49 4.48 -3.01 2.17
N LEU A 50 4.41 -1.70 2.33
CA LEU A 50 4.98 -0.71 1.43
C LEU A 50 6.24 -0.14 2.08
N ARG A 51 7.37 -0.25 1.38
CA ARG A 51 8.65 0.32 1.79
C ARG A 51 8.95 1.54 0.93
N LEU A 52 9.32 2.64 1.57
CA LEU A 52 9.72 3.88 0.92
C LEU A 52 10.98 4.40 1.61
N ASP A 53 11.96 4.79 0.80
CA ASP A 53 13.13 5.55 1.25
C ASP A 53 12.84 7.03 0.97
N VAL A 54 12.91 7.85 2.01
CA VAL A 54 12.46 9.25 2.04
C VAL A 54 13.62 10.21 2.04
#